data_AF-A0ABD1Z0S4-F1
#
_entry.id   AF-A0ABD1Z0S4-F1
#
_cell.length_a   1.000
_cell.length_b   1.000
_cell.length_c   1.000
_cell.angle_alpha   90.00
_cell.angle_beta   90.00
_cell.angle_gamma   90.00
#
_symmetry.space_group_name_H-M   'P 1'
#
loop_
_entity.id
_entity.type
_entity.pdbx_description
1 polymer ?
#
loop_
_entity_poly.entity_id
_entity_poly.type
_entity_poly.pdbx_seq_one_letter_code
_entity_poly.pdbx_strand_id
1 'polypeptide(L)'
;MVSSAFVPVNNFPPVFLLLVSGVGKVVDERLSVFGAKRLVELGLGEDNKYQDADFYAWKERLWPILDAILQHDAGILPNTNSIYIPEHKVEIHEPGTKLFERRIGQFMMLKIRESTGLKYQTGDHVAIYAENHKEYVEEASKLLGQPLDLIFSLHDHRDESLSFPFPGSFTLEAALSRYSDFLSPPKKSELMVLAACASVKEEGDRLRLLASPSGRQEFIDYILDSKRTLLEVMSDFPSVKVPPGVLLRSSVTCLEPRFYSISSSPNSAPGRIHVTYALILGTSASGKVFRGVSFTWMKNASPGEEGPAKASWALVYVQTSNFWLPLDPKAPLVMVGPSAGLAPSRESCTERLRDFIKWHGMYIKHF
;
A
#
# COMPACT_ATOMS: atom_id res chain seq x y z
N MET A 1 -6.37 -4.67 -6.16
CA MET A 1 -7.71 -5.23 -6.43
C MET A 1 -7.76 -5.75 -7.86
N VAL A 2 -8.08 -7.03 -8.02
CA VAL A 2 -8.46 -7.65 -9.30
C VAL A 2 -9.94 -7.97 -9.15
N SER A 3 -10.78 -7.48 -10.05
CA SER A 3 -12.20 -7.81 -10.08
C SER A 3 -12.61 -8.14 -11.51
N SER A 4 -13.09 -9.37 -11.71
CA SER A 4 -13.57 -9.94 -12.98
C SER A 4 -15.07 -10.08 -12.96
N ALA A 5 -15.70 -9.94 -14.12
CA ALA A 5 -17.15 -10.01 -14.24
C ALA A 5 -17.47 -10.62 -15.63
N PHE A 6 -18.24 -11.72 -15.67
CA PHE A 6 -18.49 -12.59 -16.83
C PHE A 6 -19.98 -12.72 -17.21
N VAL A 7 -20.31 -12.71 -18.50
CA VAL A 7 -21.50 -13.40 -19.05
C VAL A 7 -21.08 -14.21 -20.28
N PRO A 8 -21.50 -15.48 -20.44
CA PRO A 8 -21.21 -16.25 -21.63
C PRO A 8 -22.26 -15.98 -22.73
N VAL A 9 -21.81 -15.76 -23.96
CA VAL A 9 -22.63 -15.99 -25.15
C VAL A 9 -21.84 -16.92 -26.08
N ASN A 10 -22.51 -17.97 -26.54
CA ASN A 10 -21.93 -19.11 -27.24
C ASN A 10 -21.08 -18.72 -28.48
N ASN A 11 -19.95 -19.43 -28.65
CA ASN A 11 -19.14 -19.61 -29.86
C ASN A 11 -17.89 -18.74 -30.15
N PHE A 12 -17.31 -18.01 -29.18
CA PHE A 12 -15.89 -17.58 -29.27
C PHE A 12 -15.18 -17.70 -27.92
N PRO A 13 -13.85 -17.98 -27.89
CA PRO A 13 -13.11 -18.00 -26.64
C PRO A 13 -13.04 -16.59 -26.01
N PRO A 14 -13.12 -16.47 -24.67
CA PRO A 14 -13.15 -15.20 -23.97
C PRO A 14 -11.78 -14.50 -24.01
N VAL A 15 -11.72 -13.24 -24.43
CA VAL A 15 -10.55 -12.38 -24.23
C VAL A 15 -10.95 -11.25 -23.28
N PHE A 16 -10.52 -11.36 -22.03
CA PHE A 16 -10.63 -10.31 -21.00
C PHE A 16 -9.23 -9.73 -20.69
N LEU A 17 -9.18 -8.46 -20.28
CA LEU A 17 -7.95 -7.66 -20.12
C LEU A 17 -7.84 -7.04 -18.72
N LEU A 18 -6.64 -7.10 -18.09
CA LEU A 18 -5.89 -5.97 -17.48
C LEU A 18 -4.60 -6.51 -16.80
N LEU A 19 -3.45 -5.82 -16.93
CA LEU A 19 -2.40 -5.63 -15.88
C LEU A 19 -1.11 -4.93 -16.41
N VAL A 20 -0.46 -4.17 -15.52
CA VAL A 20 0.62 -3.17 -15.73
C VAL A 20 2.04 -3.76 -15.60
N SER A 21 2.96 -3.20 -16.40
CA SER A 21 4.43 -3.34 -16.46
C SER A 21 5.03 -4.76 -16.61
N GLY A 22 6.01 -4.90 -17.53
CA GLY A 22 6.69 -6.15 -17.92
C GLY A 22 5.78 -7.23 -18.53
N VAL A 23 4.88 -7.76 -17.71
CA VAL A 23 3.82 -8.73 -18.04
C VAL A 23 2.86 -8.18 -19.10
N GLY A 24 2.52 -6.88 -19.05
CA GLY A 24 1.61 -6.26 -20.03
C GLY A 24 2.11 -6.36 -21.48
N LYS A 25 3.41 -6.24 -21.71
CA LYS A 25 4.02 -6.42 -23.05
C LYS A 25 3.93 -7.86 -23.52
N VAL A 26 4.27 -8.80 -22.63
CA VAL A 26 4.24 -10.25 -22.93
C VAL A 26 2.82 -10.72 -23.22
N VAL A 27 1.82 -10.19 -22.50
CA VAL A 27 0.41 -10.53 -22.71
C VAL A 27 -0.11 -9.92 -24.02
N ASP A 28 0.17 -8.65 -24.31
CA ASP A 28 -0.23 -7.98 -25.56
C ASP A 28 0.37 -8.68 -26.81
N GLU A 29 1.65 -9.05 -26.74
CA GLU A 29 2.32 -9.82 -27.80
C GLU A 29 1.69 -11.22 -27.96
N ARG A 30 1.47 -11.96 -26.86
CA ARG A 30 0.88 -13.30 -26.95
C ARG A 30 -0.55 -13.28 -27.46
N LEU A 31 -1.38 -12.33 -27.04
CA LEU A 31 -2.76 -12.20 -27.52
C LEU A 31 -2.80 -11.92 -29.02
N SER A 32 -1.87 -11.10 -29.52
CA SER A 32 -1.73 -10.83 -30.96
C SER A 32 -1.36 -12.10 -31.74
N VAL A 33 -0.46 -12.93 -31.19
CA VAL A 33 -0.09 -14.24 -31.77
C VAL A 33 -1.27 -15.22 -31.81
N PHE A 34 -2.19 -15.15 -30.83
CA PHE A 34 -3.42 -15.95 -30.80
C PHE A 34 -4.57 -15.35 -31.64
N GLY A 35 -4.33 -14.31 -32.42
CA GLY A 35 -5.30 -13.73 -33.35
C GLY A 35 -6.25 -12.70 -32.74
N ALA A 36 -5.99 -12.23 -31.50
CA ALA A 36 -6.77 -11.15 -30.90
C ALA A 36 -6.46 -9.81 -31.60
N LYS A 37 -7.49 -8.98 -31.80
CA LYS A 37 -7.36 -7.65 -32.37
C LYS A 37 -7.24 -6.60 -31.26
N ARG A 38 -6.17 -5.81 -31.29
CA ARG A 38 -5.95 -4.71 -30.35
C ARG A 38 -6.98 -3.59 -30.56
N LEU A 39 -7.64 -3.15 -29.49
CA LEU A 39 -8.63 -2.06 -29.51
C LEU A 39 -8.01 -0.67 -29.27
N VAL A 40 -7.05 -0.59 -28.35
CA VAL A 40 -6.23 0.59 -28.07
C VAL A 40 -4.77 0.18 -27.91
N GLU A 41 -3.85 1.10 -28.21
CA GLU A 41 -2.42 0.87 -27.98
C GLU A 41 -2.13 0.49 -26.53
N LEU A 42 -1.13 -0.37 -26.33
CA LEU A 42 -0.71 -0.82 -25.01
C LEU A 42 -0.30 0.38 -24.13
N GLY A 43 -0.94 0.53 -22.97
CA GLY A 43 -0.56 1.51 -21.97
C GLY A 43 0.70 1.05 -21.23
N LEU A 44 1.79 1.79 -21.38
CA LEU A 44 3.03 1.58 -20.61
C LEU A 44 3.07 2.60 -19.48
N GLY A 45 2.45 2.28 -18.35
CA GLY A 45 2.63 3.09 -17.14
C GLY A 45 4.05 2.92 -16.62
N GLU A 46 4.77 4.03 -16.42
CA GLU A 46 6.08 4.02 -15.78
C GLU A 46 5.92 4.26 -14.26
N ASP A 47 6.27 3.30 -13.41
CA ASP A 47 6.17 3.45 -11.94
C ASP A 47 7.00 4.63 -11.40
N ASN A 48 8.04 5.04 -12.12
CA ASN A 48 8.88 6.17 -11.73
C ASN A 48 8.30 7.55 -12.10
N LYS A 49 7.21 7.62 -12.89
CA LYS A 49 6.52 8.86 -13.28
C LYS A 49 5.02 8.65 -13.53
N TYR A 50 4.19 9.32 -12.73
CA TYR A 50 2.76 9.61 -13.00
C TYR A 50 1.87 8.46 -13.51
N GLN A 51 1.89 7.29 -12.86
CA GLN A 51 1.00 6.15 -13.17
C GLN A 51 -0.46 6.56 -13.41
N ASP A 52 -1.01 7.44 -12.57
CA ASP A 52 -2.40 7.88 -12.68
C ASP A 52 -2.65 8.65 -13.98
N ALA A 53 -1.75 9.56 -14.37
CA ALA A 53 -1.95 10.38 -15.57
C ALA A 53 -1.90 9.53 -16.85
N ASP A 54 -0.96 8.58 -16.91
CA ASP A 54 -0.83 7.67 -18.04
C ASP A 54 -2.00 6.69 -18.11
N PHE A 55 -2.47 6.21 -16.95
CA PHE A 55 -3.66 5.38 -16.86
C PHE A 55 -4.92 6.12 -17.30
N TYR A 56 -5.18 7.34 -16.78
CA TYR A 56 -6.36 8.12 -17.17
C TYR A 56 -6.32 8.49 -18.66
N ALA A 57 -5.18 8.91 -19.20
CA ALA A 57 -5.04 9.22 -20.62
C ALA A 57 -5.22 7.98 -21.52
N TRP A 58 -4.82 6.80 -21.04
CA TRP A 58 -5.11 5.54 -21.73
C TRP A 58 -6.58 5.14 -21.64
N LYS A 59 -7.19 5.24 -20.46
CA LYS A 59 -8.59 4.93 -20.20
C LYS A 59 -9.56 5.78 -21.04
N GLU A 60 -9.31 7.09 -21.13
CA GLU A 60 -10.13 8.01 -21.94
C GLU A 60 -10.12 7.67 -23.43
N ARG A 61 -9.06 7.01 -23.94
CA ARG A 61 -9.01 6.51 -25.32
C ARG A 61 -9.78 5.21 -25.51
N LEU A 62 -9.87 4.39 -24.46
CA LEU A 62 -10.52 3.08 -24.50
C LEU A 62 -12.05 3.19 -24.45
N TRP A 63 -12.58 4.07 -23.60
CA TRP A 63 -14.02 4.07 -23.31
C TRP A 63 -14.92 4.29 -24.53
N PRO A 64 -14.66 5.29 -25.40
CA PRO A 64 -15.48 5.52 -26.59
C PRO A 64 -15.52 4.33 -27.56
N ILE A 65 -14.45 3.54 -27.60
CA ILE A 65 -14.34 2.36 -28.47
C ILE A 65 -15.16 1.20 -27.89
N LEU A 66 -15.09 0.99 -26.58
CA LEU A 66 -15.88 -0.04 -25.91
C LEU A 66 -17.39 0.26 -25.96
N ASP A 67 -17.80 1.52 -25.77
CA ASP A 67 -19.20 1.92 -25.87
C ASP A 67 -19.78 1.64 -27.26
N ALA A 68 -19.00 1.89 -28.31
CA ALA A 68 -19.39 1.61 -29.69
C ALA A 68 -19.49 0.10 -30.00
N ILE A 69 -18.67 -0.73 -29.35
CA ILE A 69 -18.65 -2.19 -29.55
C ILE A 69 -19.75 -2.88 -28.74
N LEU A 70 -19.99 -2.42 -27.51
CA LEU A 70 -20.82 -3.14 -26.54
C LEU A 70 -22.30 -2.78 -26.61
N GLN A 71 -22.69 -1.70 -27.31
CA GLN A 71 -24.09 -1.29 -27.55
C GLN A 71 -25.02 -1.50 -26.34
N HIS A 72 -24.57 -1.03 -25.16
CA HIS A 72 -25.24 -1.07 -23.86
C HIS A 72 -26.44 -2.02 -23.69
N ASP A 73 -26.19 -3.19 -23.10
CA ASP A 73 -27.10 -3.75 -22.10
C ASP A 73 -26.25 -4.08 -20.87
N ALA A 74 -26.17 -3.12 -19.94
CA ALA A 74 -25.38 -3.26 -18.72
C ALA A 74 -26.10 -4.18 -17.74
N GLY A 75 -26.03 -5.49 -18.01
CA GLY A 75 -26.38 -6.51 -17.02
C GLY A 75 -25.43 -6.40 -15.83
N ILE A 76 -26.00 -6.19 -14.64
CA ILE A 76 -25.28 -6.18 -13.37
C ILE A 76 -24.61 -7.55 -13.22
N LEU A 77 -23.29 -7.54 -13.22
CA LEU A 77 -22.53 -8.73 -12.90
C LEU A 77 -22.45 -8.89 -11.38
N PRO A 78 -22.79 -10.06 -10.83
CA PRO A 78 -22.69 -10.28 -9.39
C PRO A 78 -21.22 -10.18 -8.97
N ASN A 79 -20.97 -9.36 -7.96
CA ASN A 79 -19.64 -9.05 -7.45
C ASN A 79 -18.85 -10.31 -7.11
N THR A 80 -17.58 -10.24 -7.50
CA THR A 80 -16.49 -11.20 -7.36
C THR A 80 -16.40 -11.89 -6.00
N ASN A 81 -16.14 -13.20 -6.05
CA ASN A 81 -15.69 -14.03 -4.92
C ASN A 81 -14.72 -13.26 -4.02
N SER A 82 -15.10 -13.04 -2.76
CA SER A 82 -14.24 -12.51 -1.73
C SER A 82 -13.08 -13.48 -1.49
N ILE A 83 -11.87 -13.11 -1.91
CA ILE A 83 -10.65 -13.80 -1.51
C ILE A 83 -10.41 -13.42 -0.04
N TYR A 84 -10.60 -14.37 0.87
CA TYR A 84 -10.27 -14.20 2.28
C TYR A 84 -8.75 -14.23 2.45
N ILE A 85 -8.15 -13.09 2.81
CA ILE A 85 -6.75 -13.01 3.24
C ILE A 85 -6.76 -13.24 4.77
N PRO A 86 -6.17 -14.34 5.28
CA PRO A 86 -6.14 -14.58 6.72
C PRO A 86 -5.24 -13.56 7.40
N GLU A 87 -5.84 -12.59 8.07
CA GLU A 87 -5.15 -11.61 8.88
C GLU A 87 -4.88 -12.20 10.27
N HIS A 88 -3.64 -12.08 10.72
CA HIS A 88 -3.18 -12.58 12.00
C HIS A 88 -2.84 -11.42 12.93
N LYS A 89 -3.46 -11.40 14.11
CA LYS A 89 -3.01 -10.52 15.20
C LYS A 89 -1.73 -11.11 15.80
N VAL A 90 -0.66 -10.34 15.76
CA VAL A 90 0.67 -10.75 16.23
C VAL A 90 1.21 -9.78 17.26
N GLU A 91 1.91 -10.30 18.26
CA GLU A 91 2.54 -9.49 19.30
C GLU A 91 3.90 -8.97 18.84
N ILE A 92 4.20 -7.72 19.18
CA ILE A 92 5.51 -7.14 18.94
C ILE A 92 6.45 -7.62 20.05
N HIS A 93 7.42 -8.45 19.67
CA HIS A 93 8.39 -9.01 20.62
C HIS A 93 9.44 -7.98 21.00
N GLU A 94 10.04 -7.35 20.00
CA GLU A 94 10.99 -6.27 20.16
C GLU A 94 10.64 -5.21 19.11
N PRO A 95 10.54 -3.93 19.52
CA PRO A 95 10.23 -2.86 18.60
C PRO A 95 11.41 -2.56 17.69
N GLY A 96 11.23 -1.61 16.77
CA GLY A 96 12.29 -1.14 15.90
C GLY A 96 13.57 -0.83 16.68
N THR A 97 14.56 -1.72 16.60
CA THR A 97 15.85 -1.59 17.26
C THR A 97 16.92 -1.22 16.23
N LYS A 98 17.73 -0.21 16.52
CA LYS A 98 18.78 0.26 15.60
C LYS A 98 19.83 -0.84 15.41
N LEU A 99 20.04 -1.25 14.16
CA LEU A 99 21.12 -2.15 13.77
C LEU A 99 22.40 -1.37 13.47
N PHE A 100 22.30 -0.39 12.57
CA PHE A 100 23.41 0.47 12.16
C PHE A 100 22.88 1.74 11.47
N GLU A 101 23.77 2.70 11.22
CA GLU A 101 23.45 3.95 10.54
C GLU A 101 24.43 4.18 9.40
N ARG A 102 23.92 4.68 8.28
CA ARG A 102 24.71 5.10 7.12
C ARG A 102 24.19 6.46 6.62
N ARG A 103 24.89 7.05 5.64
CA ARG A 103 24.48 8.34 5.02
C ARG A 103 23.02 8.36 4.56
N ILE A 104 22.49 7.21 4.16
CA ILE A 104 21.13 7.05 3.61
C ILE A 104 20.04 6.88 4.69
N GLY A 105 20.41 6.80 5.98
CA GLY A 105 19.46 6.69 7.08
C GLY A 105 19.84 5.62 8.12
N GLN A 106 18.92 5.43 9.07
CA GLN A 106 19.06 4.45 10.14
C GLN A 106 18.41 3.13 9.72
N PHE A 107 19.11 2.02 9.91
CA PHE A 107 18.59 0.67 9.65
C PHE A 107 18.14 0.06 10.96
N MET A 108 16.90 -0.39 10.97
CA MET A 108 16.19 -0.86 12.14
C MET A 108 15.74 -2.31 11.93
N MET A 109 15.53 -3.03 13.02
CA MET A 109 14.93 -4.37 13.01
C MET A 109 13.74 -4.41 13.94
N LEU A 110 12.58 -4.81 13.42
CA LEU A 110 11.40 -5.18 14.20
C LEU A 110 11.40 -6.70 14.37
N LYS A 111 11.05 -7.19 15.56
CA LYS A 111 10.80 -8.62 15.80
C LYS A 111 9.37 -8.83 16.25
N ILE A 112 8.67 -9.72 15.56
CA ILE A 112 7.27 -10.04 15.78
C ILE A 112 7.17 -11.50 16.22
N ARG A 113 6.31 -11.81 17.20
CA ARG A 113 6.00 -13.20 17.56
C ARG A 113 5.04 -13.80 16.55
N GLU A 114 5.35 -15.01 16.08
CA GLU A 114 4.44 -15.81 15.29
C GLU A 114 3.16 -16.09 16.11
N SER A 115 2.00 -15.99 15.47
CA SER A 115 0.72 -16.39 16.05
C SER A 115 0.32 -17.78 15.54
N THR A 116 -0.61 -18.43 16.22
CA THR A 116 -1.08 -19.76 15.83
C THR A 116 -1.58 -19.77 14.38
N GLY A 117 -0.99 -20.63 13.55
CA GLY A 117 -1.35 -20.79 12.14
C GLY A 117 -0.57 -19.93 11.15
N LEU A 118 0.22 -18.95 11.61
CA LEU A 118 1.01 -18.08 10.73
C LEU A 118 2.33 -18.76 10.34
N LYS A 119 2.40 -19.39 9.17
CA LYS A 119 3.62 -20.04 8.67
C LYS A 119 4.33 -19.16 7.65
N TYR A 120 5.65 -19.22 7.61
CA TYR A 120 6.47 -18.54 6.60
C TYR A 120 7.72 -19.36 6.26
N GLN A 121 8.36 -18.99 5.16
CA GLN A 121 9.66 -19.50 4.73
C GLN A 121 10.63 -18.35 4.44
N THR A 122 11.93 -18.64 4.45
CA THR A 122 12.96 -17.66 4.09
C THR A 122 12.72 -17.17 2.66
N GLY A 123 12.62 -15.85 2.48
CA GLY A 123 12.31 -15.22 1.20
C GLY A 123 10.86 -14.76 1.07
N ASP A 124 9.97 -15.16 1.96
CA ASP A 124 8.60 -14.65 2.01
C ASP A 124 8.54 -13.18 2.43
N HIS A 125 7.37 -12.57 2.22
CA HIS A 125 7.09 -11.20 2.63
C HIS A 125 6.05 -11.18 3.74
N VAL A 126 6.16 -10.23 4.65
CA VAL A 126 5.13 -9.92 5.65
C VAL A 126 4.52 -8.57 5.32
N ALA A 127 3.20 -8.54 5.23
CA ALA A 127 2.42 -7.32 5.08
C ALA A 127 2.02 -6.84 6.48
N ILE A 128 2.35 -5.60 6.83
CA ILE A 128 2.07 -5.02 8.15
C ILE A 128 1.04 -3.90 8.00
N TYR A 129 -0.09 -4.03 8.70
CA TYR A 129 -1.06 -2.95 8.85
C TYR A 129 -0.59 -2.00 9.94
N ALA A 130 0.00 -0.89 9.52
CA ALA A 130 0.46 0.17 10.40
C ALA A 130 -0.62 1.25 10.56
N GLU A 131 -0.53 2.02 11.64
CA GLU A 131 -1.45 3.12 11.93
C GLU A 131 -0.79 4.48 11.72
N ASN A 132 -1.58 5.49 11.36
CA ASN A 132 -1.11 6.87 11.26
C ASN A 132 -0.63 7.37 12.63
N HIS A 133 0.42 8.19 12.63
CA HIS A 133 0.93 8.77 13.86
C HIS A 133 -0.08 9.73 14.48
N LYS A 134 -0.20 9.72 15.82
CA LYS A 134 -1.18 10.52 16.57
C LYS A 134 -1.18 12.01 16.20
N GLU A 135 0.01 12.60 16.01
CA GLU A 135 0.14 14.00 15.58
C GLU A 135 -0.64 14.31 14.29
N TYR A 136 -0.59 13.41 13.30
CA TYR A 136 -1.31 13.60 12.04
C TYR A 136 -2.82 13.37 12.18
N VAL A 137 -3.22 12.43 13.04
CA VAL A 137 -4.63 12.17 13.36
C VAL A 137 -5.26 13.39 14.04
N GLU A 138 -4.55 13.99 15.00
CA GLU A 138 -4.97 15.22 15.68
C GLU A 138 -5.02 16.42 14.71
N GLU A 139 -4.05 16.54 13.81
CA GLU A 139 -4.06 17.58 12.76
C GLU A 139 -5.23 17.43 11.79
N ALA A 140 -5.49 16.21 11.31
CA ALA A 140 -6.62 15.91 10.44
C ALA A 140 -7.96 16.22 11.11
N SER A 141 -8.14 15.81 12.38
CA SER A 141 -9.34 16.14 13.17
C SER A 141 -9.55 17.66 13.29
N LYS A 142 -8.49 18.43 13.52
CA LYS A 142 -8.56 19.91 13.57
C LYS A 142 -8.99 20.51 12.24
N LEU A 143 -8.45 20.04 11.12
CA LEU A 143 -8.83 20.53 9.79
C LEU A 143 -10.27 20.18 9.41
N LEU A 144 -10.75 19.01 9.82
CA LEU A 144 -12.15 18.58 9.69
C LEU A 144 -13.10 19.35 10.62
N GLY A 145 -12.58 19.96 11.69
CA GLY A 145 -13.39 20.65 12.69
C GLY A 145 -14.31 19.70 13.47
N GLN A 146 -13.89 18.45 13.66
CA GLN A 146 -14.68 17.40 14.32
C GLN A 146 -13.86 16.72 15.41
N PRO A 147 -14.46 16.36 16.56
CA PRO A 147 -13.73 15.75 17.65
C PRO A 147 -13.40 14.28 17.36
N LEU A 148 -12.28 13.80 17.91
CA LEU A 148 -11.76 12.46 17.64
C LEU A 148 -12.67 11.33 18.13
N ASP A 149 -13.45 11.57 19.18
CA ASP A 149 -14.43 10.65 19.76
C ASP A 149 -15.80 10.67 19.04
N LEU A 150 -15.95 11.47 17.96
CA LEU A 150 -17.14 11.46 17.13
C LEU A 150 -17.38 10.04 16.59
N ILE A 151 -18.50 9.43 16.98
CA ILE A 151 -18.94 8.13 16.49
C ILE A 151 -19.87 8.34 15.29
N PHE A 152 -19.59 7.63 14.20
CA PHE A 152 -20.45 7.62 13.03
C PHE A 152 -20.38 6.27 12.31
N SER A 153 -21.32 6.05 11.40
CA SER A 153 -21.35 4.92 10.47
C SER A 153 -21.42 5.44 9.05
N LEU A 154 -20.72 4.77 8.13
CA LEU A 154 -20.80 5.06 6.70
C LEU A 154 -21.79 4.08 6.07
N HIS A 155 -22.84 4.62 5.46
CA HIS A 155 -23.82 3.86 4.72
C HIS A 155 -23.73 4.24 3.24
N ASP A 156 -23.55 3.26 2.35
CA ASP A 156 -23.73 3.48 0.92
C ASP A 156 -25.14 3.08 0.52
N HIS A 157 -26.00 4.07 0.29
CA HIS A 157 -27.39 3.82 -0.13
C HIS A 157 -27.52 3.21 -1.53
N ARG A 158 -26.41 3.06 -2.27
CA ARG A 158 -26.41 2.57 -3.66
C ARG A 158 -25.97 1.13 -3.83
N ASP A 159 -25.29 0.55 -2.85
CA ASP A 159 -24.76 -0.81 -2.96
C ASP A 159 -24.51 -1.42 -1.56
N GLU A 160 -25.42 -2.28 -1.11
CA GLU A 160 -25.26 -3.04 0.15
C GLU A 160 -24.12 -4.08 0.06
N SER A 161 -23.62 -4.39 -1.15
CA SER A 161 -22.58 -5.40 -1.36
C SER A 161 -21.14 -4.87 -1.22
N LEU A 162 -20.97 -3.55 -1.24
CA LEU A 162 -19.70 -2.93 -0.88
C LEU A 162 -19.62 -2.88 0.64
N SER A 163 -19.15 -3.97 1.23
CA SER A 163 -18.67 -3.97 2.62
C SER A 163 -17.60 -2.89 2.72
N PHE A 164 -18.00 -1.70 3.19
CA PHE A 164 -17.07 -0.61 3.48
C PHE A 164 -15.99 -1.18 4.41
N PRO A 165 -14.71 -0.78 4.27
CA PRO A 165 -13.61 -1.36 5.07
C PRO A 165 -13.73 -1.04 6.57
N PHE A 166 -14.74 -0.29 6.98
CA PHE A 166 -14.97 0.12 8.35
C PHE A 166 -16.03 -0.78 8.99
N PRO A 167 -15.70 -1.47 10.10
CA PRO A 167 -16.65 -2.33 10.79
C PRO A 167 -17.69 -1.50 11.54
N GLY A 168 -18.93 -1.44 11.05
CA GLY A 168 -20.07 -0.88 11.78
C GLY A 168 -19.91 0.60 12.15
N SER A 169 -20.21 0.95 13.40
CA SER A 169 -19.97 2.29 13.96
C SER A 169 -18.56 2.38 14.54
N PHE A 170 -17.85 3.45 14.22
CA PHE A 170 -16.47 3.68 14.65
C PHE A 170 -16.23 5.16 14.97
N THR A 171 -15.17 5.45 15.71
CA THR A 171 -14.76 6.82 16.04
C THR A 171 -14.00 7.45 14.88
N LEU A 172 -14.02 8.79 14.81
CA LEU A 172 -13.17 9.54 13.87
C LEU A 172 -11.68 9.22 14.08
N GLU A 173 -11.25 9.02 15.32
CA GLU A 173 -9.90 8.55 15.64
C GLU A 173 -9.57 7.22 14.96
N ALA A 174 -10.44 6.22 15.06
CA ALA A 174 -10.23 4.94 14.40
C ALA A 174 -10.20 5.09 12.87
N ALA A 175 -11.11 5.89 12.33
CA ALA A 175 -11.18 6.23 10.90
C ALA A 175 -9.84 6.79 10.38
N LEU A 176 -9.35 7.82 11.04
CA LEU A 176 -8.14 8.53 10.65
C LEU A 176 -6.87 7.74 10.96
N SER A 177 -6.86 6.95 12.05
CA SER A 177 -5.68 6.18 12.44
C SER A 177 -5.45 4.95 11.55
N ARG A 178 -6.50 4.15 11.32
CA ARG A 178 -6.37 2.79 10.77
C ARG A 178 -6.75 2.68 9.29
N TYR A 179 -7.63 3.56 8.81
CA TYR A 179 -8.31 3.33 7.54
C TYR A 179 -8.07 4.44 6.51
N SER A 180 -7.59 5.61 6.91
CA SER A 180 -7.47 6.75 5.98
C SER A 180 -6.04 6.97 5.54
N ASP A 181 -5.79 7.05 4.23
CA ASP A 181 -4.56 7.61 3.70
C ASP A 181 -4.75 9.09 3.32
N PHE A 182 -4.21 9.97 4.16
CA PHE A 182 -4.12 11.41 3.91
C PHE A 182 -2.67 11.92 3.91
N LEU A 183 -1.70 11.00 3.92
CA LEU A 183 -0.26 11.30 3.91
C LEU A 183 0.37 11.04 2.55
N SER A 184 -0.35 10.40 1.63
CA SER A 184 0.00 10.34 0.21
C SER A 184 -0.34 11.64 -0.52
N PRO A 185 0.36 11.95 -1.64
CA PRO A 185 -0.04 13.06 -2.51
C PRO A 185 -1.47 12.88 -3.03
N PRO A 186 -2.31 13.93 -2.99
CA PRO A 186 -3.72 13.80 -3.35
C PRO A 186 -3.91 13.56 -4.85
N LYS A 187 -4.90 12.73 -5.16
CA LYS A 187 -5.37 12.49 -6.52
C LYS A 187 -6.15 13.71 -7.03
N LYS A 188 -6.20 13.87 -8.35
CA LYS A 188 -6.98 14.94 -8.99
C LYS A 188 -8.47 14.90 -8.60
N SER A 189 -9.04 13.71 -8.42
CA SER A 189 -10.41 13.55 -7.93
C SER A 189 -10.61 14.07 -6.50
N GLU A 190 -9.64 13.89 -5.63
CA GLU A 190 -9.68 14.42 -4.26
C GLU A 190 -9.57 15.94 -4.27
N LEU A 191 -8.71 16.51 -5.12
CA LEU A 191 -8.62 17.97 -5.31
C LEU A 191 -9.96 18.57 -5.77
N MET A 192 -10.71 17.89 -6.65
CA MET A 192 -12.04 18.33 -7.05
C MET A 192 -13.06 18.29 -5.90
N VAL A 193 -12.96 17.29 -5.01
CA VAL A 193 -13.78 17.22 -3.80
C VAL A 193 -13.44 18.38 -2.86
N LEU A 194 -12.15 18.64 -2.61
CA LEU A 194 -11.72 19.79 -1.80
C LEU A 194 -12.23 21.11 -2.39
N ALA A 195 -12.15 21.28 -3.71
CA ALA A 195 -12.62 22.47 -4.41
C ALA A 195 -14.13 22.71 -4.24
N ALA A 196 -14.93 21.63 -4.15
CA ALA A 196 -16.36 21.72 -3.91
C ALA A 196 -16.69 22.08 -2.44
N CYS A 197 -15.77 21.80 -1.51
CA CYS A 197 -15.89 22.12 -0.09
C CYS A 197 -15.24 23.47 0.30
N ALA A 198 -14.66 24.20 -0.65
CA ALA A 198 -14.05 25.51 -0.42
C ALA A 198 -15.13 26.60 -0.31
N SER A 199 -15.14 27.38 0.77
CA SER A 199 -16.03 28.53 0.92
C SER A 199 -15.50 29.78 0.21
N VAL A 200 -14.18 29.88 -0.01
CA VAL A 200 -13.54 30.97 -0.74
C VAL A 200 -13.40 30.58 -2.21
N LYS A 201 -13.89 31.43 -3.11
CA LYS A 201 -13.94 31.15 -4.55
C LYS A 201 -12.55 30.95 -5.13
N GLU A 202 -11.60 31.79 -4.76
CA GLU A 202 -10.22 31.77 -5.25
C GLU A 202 -9.50 30.47 -4.89
N GLU A 203 -9.70 29.98 -3.66
CA GLU A 203 -9.17 28.69 -3.21
C GLU A 203 -9.80 27.52 -3.99
N GLY A 204 -11.13 27.54 -4.15
CA GLY A 204 -11.83 26.53 -4.95
C GLY A 204 -11.39 26.51 -6.41
N ASP A 205 -11.21 27.68 -7.04
CA ASP A 205 -10.77 27.79 -8.43
C ASP A 205 -9.31 27.33 -8.61
N ARG A 206 -8.44 27.61 -7.63
CA ARG A 206 -7.07 27.09 -7.61
C ARG A 206 -7.03 25.56 -7.54
N LEU A 207 -7.83 24.96 -6.67
CA LEU A 207 -7.94 23.49 -6.56
C LEU A 207 -8.50 22.85 -7.85
N ARG A 208 -9.50 23.47 -8.49
CA ARG A 208 -10.00 23.03 -9.81
C ARG A 208 -8.93 23.12 -10.89
N LEU A 209 -8.11 24.18 -10.88
CA LEU A 209 -7.01 24.34 -11.82
C LEU A 209 -5.98 23.22 -11.63
N LEU A 210 -5.54 22.94 -10.40
CA LEU A 210 -4.61 21.84 -10.11
C LEU A 210 -5.15 20.48 -10.59
N ALA A 211 -6.46 20.26 -10.51
CA ALA A 211 -7.09 19.04 -10.99
C ALA A 211 -7.25 18.99 -12.53
N SER A 212 -7.19 20.13 -13.22
CA SER A 212 -7.49 20.22 -14.65
C SER A 212 -6.33 19.75 -15.55
N PRO A 213 -6.58 19.57 -16.87
CA PRO A 213 -5.51 19.41 -17.84
C PRO A 213 -4.62 20.66 -17.99
N SER A 214 -5.19 21.87 -17.88
CA SER A 214 -4.44 23.13 -18.03
C SER A 214 -3.52 23.41 -16.86
N GLY A 215 -3.83 22.93 -15.65
CA GLY A 215 -2.97 23.03 -14.47
C GLY A 215 -1.99 21.87 -14.30
N ARG A 216 -1.73 21.05 -15.33
CA ARG A 216 -0.85 19.86 -15.23
C ARG A 216 0.54 20.20 -14.68
N GLN A 217 1.17 21.25 -15.19
CA GLN A 217 2.51 21.64 -14.72
C GLN A 217 2.49 22.10 -13.27
N GLU A 218 1.48 22.89 -12.91
CA GLU A 218 1.33 23.37 -11.54
C GLU A 218 1.06 22.23 -10.55
N PHE A 219 0.27 21.22 -10.95
CA PHE A 219 0.08 20.01 -10.17
C PHE A 219 1.39 19.24 -9.95
N ILE A 220 2.23 19.14 -10.98
CA ILE A 220 3.56 18.52 -10.85
C ILE A 220 4.40 19.30 -9.82
N ASP A 221 4.52 20.61 -9.99
CA ASP A 221 5.40 21.44 -9.16
C ASP A 221 4.90 21.51 -7.70
N TYR A 222 3.60 21.74 -7.51
CA TYR A 222 2.99 22.00 -6.20
C TYR A 222 2.55 20.73 -5.46
N ILE A 223 2.31 19.60 -6.12
CA ILE A 223 1.91 18.36 -5.43
C ILE A 223 3.04 17.34 -5.45
N LEU A 224 3.58 17.04 -6.63
CA LEU A 224 4.40 15.84 -6.82
C LEU A 224 5.88 16.09 -6.55
N ASP A 225 6.46 17.14 -7.11
CA ASP A 225 7.86 17.50 -6.90
C ASP A 225 8.12 17.90 -5.44
N SER A 226 7.15 18.60 -4.84
CA SER A 226 7.17 18.97 -3.43
C SER A 226 6.77 17.82 -2.50
N LYS A 227 6.26 16.71 -3.03
CA LYS A 227 5.72 15.55 -2.28
C LYS A 227 4.68 15.98 -1.22
N ARG A 228 3.82 16.92 -1.59
CA ARG A 228 2.85 17.53 -0.69
C ARG A 228 1.70 16.56 -0.45
N THR A 229 1.39 16.32 0.82
CA THR A 229 0.37 15.35 1.25
C THR A 229 -1.05 15.93 1.13
N LEU A 230 -2.08 15.07 1.10
CA LEU A 230 -3.47 15.54 1.15
C LEU A 230 -3.73 16.41 2.39
N LEU A 231 -3.18 16.01 3.55
CA LEU A 231 -3.28 16.76 4.80
C LEU A 231 -2.65 18.16 4.70
N GLU A 232 -1.49 18.29 4.07
CA GLU A 232 -0.84 19.58 3.83
C GLU A 232 -1.63 20.45 2.86
N VAL A 233 -2.20 19.87 1.80
CA VAL A 233 -3.09 20.62 0.90
C VAL A 233 -4.31 21.12 1.66
N MET A 234 -4.96 20.31 2.49
CA MET A 234 -6.07 20.77 3.32
C MET A 234 -5.66 21.91 4.27
N SER A 235 -4.42 21.92 4.74
CA SER A 235 -3.87 23.01 5.56
C SER A 235 -3.55 24.27 4.75
N ASP A 236 -3.11 24.15 3.50
CA ASP A 236 -2.78 25.27 2.60
C ASP A 236 -4.04 26.00 2.10
N PHE A 237 -5.21 25.35 2.13
CA PHE A 237 -6.51 25.89 1.71
C PHE A 237 -7.50 25.96 2.89
N PRO A 238 -7.37 26.92 3.81
CA PRO A 238 -8.11 26.96 5.08
C PRO A 238 -9.63 27.14 4.93
N SER A 239 -10.12 27.63 3.79
CA SER A 239 -11.55 27.75 3.50
C SER A 239 -12.23 26.41 3.21
N VAL A 240 -11.44 25.37 2.97
CA VAL A 240 -11.94 24.02 2.69
C VAL A 240 -12.39 23.37 4.00
N LYS A 241 -13.68 23.04 4.09
CA LYS A 241 -14.27 22.31 5.22
C LYS A 241 -14.91 21.02 4.73
N VAL A 242 -14.12 19.95 4.72
CA VAL A 242 -14.56 18.63 4.24
C VAL A 242 -15.34 17.92 5.35
N PRO A 243 -16.59 17.47 5.11
CA PRO A 243 -17.26 16.59 6.06
C PRO A 243 -16.52 15.24 6.18
N PRO A 244 -16.41 14.62 7.38
CA PRO A 244 -15.69 13.36 7.55
C PRO A 244 -16.14 12.25 6.60
N GLY A 245 -17.46 12.10 6.41
CA GLY A 245 -18.00 11.09 5.50
C GLY A 245 -17.61 11.31 4.04
N VAL A 246 -17.42 12.56 3.62
CA VAL A 246 -16.93 12.89 2.27
C VAL A 246 -15.45 12.55 2.16
N LEU A 247 -14.61 12.92 3.14
CA LEU A 247 -13.19 12.58 3.14
C LEU A 247 -12.98 11.06 3.07
N LEU A 248 -13.67 10.31 3.92
CA LEU A 248 -13.53 8.85 3.99
C LEU A 248 -14.07 8.15 2.74
N ARG A 249 -15.06 8.76 2.07
CA ARG A 249 -15.59 8.27 0.79
C ARG A 249 -14.76 8.71 -0.42
N SER A 250 -14.05 9.84 -0.36
CA SER A 250 -13.14 10.26 -1.43
C SER A 250 -11.79 9.53 -1.34
N SER A 251 -11.34 9.27 -0.12
CA SER A 251 -10.06 8.63 0.21
C SER A 251 -10.22 7.12 0.40
N VAL A 252 -11.03 6.46 -0.45
CA VAL A 252 -11.22 4.99 -0.47
C VAL A 252 -9.93 4.20 -0.73
N THR A 253 -8.78 4.87 -0.86
CA THR A 253 -7.51 4.24 -0.52
C THR A 253 -7.47 4.04 0.98
N CYS A 254 -8.05 2.91 1.41
CA CYS A 254 -7.80 2.37 2.74
C CYS A 254 -6.28 2.34 2.96
N LEU A 255 -5.84 2.66 4.17
CA LEU A 255 -4.44 2.59 4.52
C LEU A 255 -3.90 1.18 4.21
N GLU A 256 -3.12 1.06 3.14
CA GLU A 256 -2.70 -0.26 2.65
C GLU A 256 -1.66 -0.90 3.58
N PRO A 257 -1.64 -2.23 3.72
CA PRO A 257 -0.57 -2.89 4.46
C PRO A 257 0.77 -2.70 3.71
N ARG A 258 1.85 -2.48 4.47
CA ARG A 258 3.18 -2.29 3.87
C ARG A 258 3.93 -3.62 3.89
N PHE A 259 4.44 -4.02 2.73
CA PHE A 259 5.17 -5.27 2.57
C PHE A 259 6.64 -5.08 2.91
N TYR A 260 7.16 -6.05 3.66
CA TYR A 260 8.57 -6.16 3.98
C TYR A 260 9.04 -7.57 3.70
N SER A 261 10.23 -7.71 3.12
CA SER A 261 10.88 -9.02 3.03
C SER A 261 11.23 -9.51 4.44
N ILE A 262 10.88 -10.75 4.74
CA ILE A 262 11.19 -11.36 6.03
C ILE A 262 12.71 -11.57 6.12
N SER A 263 13.30 -11.09 7.21
CA SER A 263 14.73 -11.15 7.51
C SER A 263 15.05 -12.08 8.68
N SER A 264 14.21 -13.11 8.88
CA SER A 264 14.50 -14.31 9.69
C SER A 264 14.30 -15.59 8.88
N SER A 265 14.89 -16.70 9.30
CA SER A 265 14.52 -18.06 8.88
C SER A 265 13.76 -18.75 10.02
N PRO A 266 12.73 -19.57 9.75
CA PRO A 266 12.05 -20.35 10.79
C PRO A 266 13.01 -21.24 11.59
N ASN A 267 14.13 -21.61 10.95
CA ASN A 267 15.19 -22.38 11.58
C ASN A 267 16.08 -21.53 12.51
N SER A 268 16.41 -20.28 12.12
CA SER A 268 17.29 -19.39 12.90
C SER A 268 16.57 -18.70 14.04
N ALA A 269 15.30 -18.35 13.85
CA ALA A 269 14.45 -17.69 14.83
C ALA A 269 13.08 -18.39 14.96
N PRO A 270 13.00 -19.58 15.59
CA PRO A 270 11.74 -20.30 15.75
C PRO A 270 10.68 -19.46 16.45
N GLY A 271 9.46 -19.41 15.87
CA GLY A 271 8.33 -18.64 16.39
C GLY A 271 8.47 -17.12 16.30
N ARG A 272 9.41 -16.60 15.48
CA ARG A 272 9.66 -15.17 15.33
C ARG A 272 9.87 -14.76 13.88
N ILE A 273 9.24 -13.65 13.50
CA ILE A 273 9.46 -12.97 12.22
C ILE A 273 10.29 -11.73 12.47
N HIS A 274 11.38 -11.57 11.73
CA HIS A 274 12.18 -10.35 11.73
C HIS A 274 11.90 -9.54 10.47
N VAL A 275 11.85 -8.22 10.65
CA VAL A 275 11.68 -7.25 9.56
C VAL A 275 12.78 -6.21 9.66
N THR A 276 13.65 -6.16 8.65
CA THR A 276 14.70 -5.14 8.55
C THR A 276 14.23 -4.02 7.64
N TYR A 277 14.26 -2.78 8.13
CA TYR A 277 13.76 -1.63 7.40
C TYR A 277 14.65 -0.40 7.58
N ALA A 278 14.60 0.51 6.61
CA ALA A 278 15.25 1.81 6.71
C ALA A 278 14.27 2.83 7.31
N LEU A 279 14.68 3.50 8.38
CA LEU A 279 14.02 4.66 8.94
C LEU A 279 14.55 5.90 8.18
N ILE A 280 13.73 6.40 7.26
CA ILE A 280 14.02 7.60 6.48
C ILE A 280 13.25 8.75 7.10
N LEU A 281 13.98 9.66 7.75
CA LEU A 281 13.45 10.94 8.20
C LEU A 281 13.79 11.96 7.13
N GLY A 282 12.78 12.62 6.59
CA GLY A 282 12.94 13.70 5.62
C GLY A 282 12.25 14.96 6.10
N THR A 283 12.52 16.07 5.43
CA THR A 283 11.73 17.28 5.57
C THR A 283 10.87 17.41 4.30
N SER A 284 9.56 17.58 4.49
CA SER A 284 8.63 17.90 3.40
C SER A 284 8.93 19.29 2.83
N ALA A 285 8.38 19.59 1.65
CA ALA A 285 8.51 20.92 1.07
C ALA A 285 7.87 22.03 1.93
N SER A 286 6.95 21.69 2.84
CA SER A 286 6.36 22.62 3.80
C SER A 286 7.28 22.92 4.99
N GLY A 287 8.44 22.27 5.09
CA GLY A 287 9.35 22.38 6.23
C GLY A 287 9.01 21.45 7.40
N LYS A 288 7.89 20.71 7.34
CA LYS A 288 7.53 19.71 8.36
C LYS A 288 8.38 18.45 8.23
N VAL A 289 8.73 17.82 9.34
CA VAL A 289 9.41 16.51 9.34
C VAL A 289 8.44 15.45 8.81
N PHE A 290 8.80 14.83 7.69
CA PHE A 290 8.06 13.71 7.12
C PHE A 290 8.30 12.44 7.95
N ARG A 291 7.21 11.86 8.44
CA ARG A 291 7.20 10.58 9.15
C ARG A 291 6.36 9.59 8.35
N GLY A 292 7.02 8.71 7.59
CA GLY A 292 6.29 7.67 6.86
C GLY A 292 5.61 6.70 7.83
N VAL A 293 4.39 6.28 7.47
CA VAL A 293 3.45 5.56 8.35
C VAL A 293 4.09 4.32 8.97
N SER A 294 4.45 3.34 8.14
CA SER A 294 4.81 2.01 8.64
C SER A 294 6.12 1.98 9.42
N PHE A 295 7.20 2.59 8.92
CA PHE A 295 8.47 2.57 9.64
C PHE A 295 8.47 3.42 10.92
N THR A 296 7.64 4.48 10.98
CA THR A 296 7.48 5.30 12.19
C THR A 296 6.68 4.52 13.23
N TRP A 297 5.60 3.86 12.80
CA TRP A 297 4.83 2.96 13.63
C TRP A 297 5.69 1.83 14.21
N MET A 298 6.49 1.15 13.38
CA MET A 298 7.38 0.06 13.84
C MET A 298 8.46 0.55 14.82
N LYS A 299 8.95 1.78 14.65
CA LYS A 299 9.93 2.40 15.57
C LYS A 299 9.31 2.66 16.95
N ASN A 300 8.06 3.11 16.97
CA ASN A 300 7.37 3.54 18.19
C ASN A 300 6.56 2.43 18.87
N ALA A 301 6.49 1.25 18.27
CA ALA A 301 5.92 0.07 18.87
C ALA A 301 6.57 -0.23 20.24
N SER A 302 5.84 -0.89 21.15
CA SER A 302 6.38 -1.27 22.45
C SER A 302 5.81 -2.60 22.93
N PRO A 303 6.64 -3.54 23.41
CA PRO A 303 6.15 -4.79 23.97
C PRO A 303 5.32 -4.57 25.24
N GLY A 304 4.20 -5.28 25.38
CA GLY A 304 3.52 -5.47 26.67
C GLY A 304 2.72 -4.29 27.25
N GLU A 305 2.71 -3.11 26.62
CA GLU A 305 1.84 -2.00 27.04
C GLU A 305 0.69 -1.81 26.03
N GLU A 306 -0.54 -2.05 26.46
CA GLU A 306 -1.73 -1.56 25.75
C GLU A 306 -1.99 -0.12 26.17
N GLY A 307 -1.81 0.82 25.25
CA GLY A 307 -2.18 2.21 25.46
C GLY A 307 -2.47 2.91 24.12
N PRO A 308 -3.27 3.98 24.11
CA PRO A 308 -3.69 4.67 22.89
C PRO A 308 -2.54 5.27 22.06
N ALA A 309 -1.31 5.27 22.60
CA ALA A 309 -0.12 5.82 21.95
C ALA A 309 0.98 4.76 21.66
N LYS A 310 0.73 3.48 21.96
CA LYS A 310 1.76 2.42 21.93
C LYS A 310 1.17 1.13 21.40
N ALA A 311 1.60 0.72 20.21
CA ALA A 311 1.18 -0.54 19.63
C ALA A 311 2.02 -1.68 20.22
N SER A 312 1.36 -2.59 20.94
CA SER A 312 1.92 -3.86 21.42
C SER A 312 1.68 -5.03 20.46
N TRP A 313 0.84 -4.81 19.45
CA TRP A 313 0.46 -5.80 18.44
C TRP A 313 0.32 -5.16 17.06
N ALA A 314 0.33 -5.99 16.02
CA ALA A 314 0.01 -5.61 14.63
C ALA A 314 -0.97 -6.62 14.03
N LEU A 315 -1.76 -6.20 13.05
CA LEU A 315 -2.31 -7.16 12.08
C LEU A 315 -1.26 -7.38 11.00
N VAL A 316 -1.02 -8.65 10.68
CA VAL A 316 -0.12 -9.04 9.60
C VAL A 316 -0.70 -10.17 8.78
N TYR A 317 -0.21 -10.34 7.56
CA TYR A 317 -0.29 -11.61 6.87
C TYR A 317 1.01 -11.89 6.14
N VAL A 318 1.27 -13.18 5.89
CA VAL A 318 2.45 -13.62 5.14
C VAL A 318 2.05 -13.83 3.68
N GLN A 319 2.78 -13.19 2.78
CA GLN A 319 2.70 -13.45 1.36
C GLN A 319 3.84 -14.36 0.94
N THR A 320 3.49 -15.56 0.51
CA THR A 320 4.46 -16.53 -0.03
C THR A 320 5.10 -15.96 -1.29
N SER A 321 6.42 -16.01 -1.39
CA SER A 321 7.15 -15.55 -2.57
C SER A 321 7.62 -16.71 -3.44
N ASN A 322 8.19 -16.39 -4.60
CA ASN A 322 8.92 -17.36 -5.43
C ASN A 322 10.44 -17.30 -5.19
N PHE A 323 10.87 -16.62 -4.13
CA PHE A 323 12.28 -16.46 -3.78
C PHE A 323 12.73 -17.63 -2.89
N TRP A 324 13.17 -18.71 -3.53
CA TRP A 324 13.57 -19.94 -2.86
C TRP A 324 15.08 -20.14 -2.92
N LEU A 325 15.64 -20.77 -1.88
CA LEU A 325 16.99 -21.31 -1.95
C LEU A 325 17.03 -22.50 -2.92
N PRO A 326 18.15 -22.71 -3.65
CA PRO A 326 18.35 -23.94 -4.40
C PRO A 326 18.24 -25.17 -3.48
N LEU A 327 17.53 -26.21 -3.94
CA LEU A 327 17.38 -27.47 -3.20
C LEU A 327 18.72 -28.17 -2.95
N ASP A 328 19.67 -28.03 -3.88
CA ASP A 328 21.03 -28.55 -3.71
C ASP A 328 21.90 -27.55 -2.92
N PRO A 329 22.36 -27.91 -1.70
CA PRO A 329 23.22 -27.05 -0.89
C PRO A 329 24.58 -26.75 -1.54
N LYS A 330 24.99 -27.49 -2.58
CA LYS A 330 26.23 -27.25 -3.34
C LYS A 330 26.06 -26.24 -4.48
N ALA A 331 24.85 -25.99 -4.95
CA ALA A 331 24.60 -25.12 -6.10
C ALA A 331 24.94 -23.65 -5.79
N PRO A 332 25.92 -23.02 -6.45
CA PRO A 332 26.45 -21.72 -6.02
C PRO A 332 25.37 -20.64 -5.86
N LEU A 333 25.44 -19.86 -4.79
CA LEU A 333 24.51 -18.77 -4.49
C LEU A 333 25.22 -17.42 -4.64
N VAL A 334 24.72 -16.59 -5.54
CA VAL A 334 25.16 -15.21 -5.72
C VAL A 334 24.00 -14.31 -5.30
N MET A 335 24.19 -13.56 -4.22
CA MET A 335 23.19 -12.60 -3.73
C MET A 335 23.70 -11.18 -3.94
N VAL A 336 22.86 -10.37 -4.58
CA VAL A 336 23.13 -8.96 -4.82
C VAL A 336 22.00 -8.16 -4.20
N GLY A 337 22.30 -7.42 -3.14
CA GLY A 337 21.33 -6.58 -2.45
C GLY A 337 21.99 -5.28 -1.99
N PRO A 338 21.62 -4.11 -2.55
CA PRO A 338 22.06 -2.84 -1.98
C PRO A 338 21.18 -2.48 -0.77
N SER A 339 21.78 -1.90 0.28
CA SER A 339 21.04 -1.30 1.41
C SER A 339 20.12 -2.31 2.12
N ALA A 340 18.85 -1.97 2.36
CA ALA A 340 17.84 -2.84 2.98
C ALA A 340 17.55 -4.11 2.16
N GLY A 341 17.93 -4.16 0.86
CA GLY A 341 17.82 -5.35 0.03
C GLY A 341 18.70 -6.54 0.48
N LEU A 342 19.60 -6.34 1.44
CA LEU A 342 20.31 -7.45 2.11
C LEU A 342 19.46 -8.19 3.15
N ALA A 343 18.28 -7.67 3.51
CA ALA A 343 17.40 -8.24 4.52
C ALA A 343 17.10 -9.74 4.29
N PRO A 344 16.59 -10.18 3.11
CA PRO A 344 16.39 -11.61 2.84
C PRO A 344 17.69 -12.37 2.58
N SER A 345 18.70 -11.70 2.03
CA SER A 345 20.00 -12.30 1.67
C SER A 345 20.81 -12.74 2.90
N ARG A 346 20.71 -12.00 4.01
CA ARG A 346 21.38 -12.33 5.28
C ARG A 346 20.96 -13.70 5.79
N GLU A 347 19.65 -13.96 5.85
CA GLU A 347 19.14 -15.22 6.37
C GLU A 347 19.31 -16.38 5.40
N SER A 348 19.20 -16.10 4.10
CA SER A 348 19.55 -17.06 3.05
C SER A 348 20.99 -17.58 3.20
N CYS A 349 21.95 -16.69 3.53
CA CYS A 349 23.32 -17.04 3.89
C CYS A 349 23.41 -17.89 5.16
N THR A 350 22.71 -17.50 6.23
CA THR A 350 22.72 -18.20 7.52
C THR A 350 22.12 -19.61 7.43
N GLU A 351 21.02 -19.76 6.70
CA GLU A 351 20.37 -21.05 6.47
C GLU A 351 21.27 -21.97 5.63
N ARG A 352 21.87 -21.44 4.57
CA ARG A 352 22.82 -22.19 3.75
C ARG A 352 24.08 -22.61 4.50
N LEU A 353 24.63 -21.73 5.34
CA LEU A 353 25.76 -22.08 6.21
C LEU A 353 25.37 -23.20 7.17
N ARG A 354 24.16 -23.15 7.72
CA ARG A 354 23.65 -24.20 8.61
C ARG A 354 23.46 -25.53 7.89
N ASP A 355 22.88 -25.54 6.70
CA ASP A 355 22.68 -26.78 5.92
C ASP A 355 24.02 -27.39 5.52
N PHE A 356 24.99 -26.55 5.14
CA PHE A 356 26.37 -26.97 4.92
C PHE A 356 26.97 -27.61 6.19
N ILE A 357 26.83 -26.96 7.35
CA ILE A 357 27.34 -27.44 8.63
C ILE A 357 26.67 -28.75 9.08
N LYS A 358 25.34 -28.86 8.97
CA LYS A 358 24.58 -30.08 9.28
C LYS A 358 25.00 -31.26 8.41
N TRP A 359 25.18 -31.01 7.10
CA TRP A 359 25.61 -32.03 6.16
C TRP A 359 27.04 -32.52 6.45
N HIS A 360 27.93 -31.64 6.88
CA HIS A 360 29.33 -31.98 7.24
C HIS A 360 29.51 -32.41 8.70
N GLY A 361 28.44 -32.50 9.50
CA GLY A 361 28.50 -32.95 10.91
C GLY A 361 29.31 -32.04 11.85
N MET A 362 29.54 -30.77 11.48
CA MET A 362 30.28 -29.83 12.30
C MET A 362 29.33 -29.20 13.35
N TYR A 363 29.64 -29.25 14.63
CA TYR A 363 28.86 -28.56 15.67
C TYR A 363 29.50 -27.20 15.98
N ILE A 364 28.79 -26.10 15.75
CA ILE A 364 29.22 -24.76 16.19
C ILE A 364 28.40 -24.34 17.42
N LYS A 365 29.08 -24.18 18.56
CA LYS A 365 28.58 -23.46 19.74
C LYS A 365 28.38 -21.99 19.37
N HIS A 366 27.21 -21.45 19.70
CA HIS A 366 26.66 -20.13 19.36
C HIS A 366 27.64 -18.96 19.14
N PHE A 367 27.34 -18.13 18.13
CA PHE A 367 27.79 -16.74 18.00
C PHE A 367 26.59 -15.81 18.14
#